data_AF-A0AAV6UE27-F1
#
_entry.id   AF-A0AAV6UE27-F1
#
_cell.length_a   1.000
_cell.length_b   1.000
_cell.length_c   1.000
_cell.angle_alpha   90.00
_cell.angle_beta   90.00
_cell.angle_gamma   90.00
#
_symmetry.space_group_name_H-M   'P 1'
#
loop_
_entity.id
_entity.type
_entity.pdbx_description
1 polymer ?
#
loop_
_entity_poly.entity_id
_entity_poly.type
_entity_poly.pdbx_seq_one_letter_code
_entity_poly.pdbx_strand_id
1 'polypeptide(L)'
;MYSLSKSMKYPYERRTSNLRVPYFVKESFTQDFQGSIQRLEGQVEEEYIANLRGSCFKEKNYRESMIWRARNFRDRSLEEKARQLKTPSCDTLGELYNSEKGW
;
A
#
# COMPACT_ATOMS: atom_id res chain seq x y z
N MET A 1 9.00 -14.50 -8.27
CA MET A 1 8.82 -14.19 -9.70
C MET A 1 8.63 -12.69 -9.92
N TYR A 2 8.02 -11.99 -8.96
CA TYR A 2 7.92 -10.54 -8.91
C TYR A 2 8.32 -9.98 -7.53
N SER A 3 8.28 -8.66 -7.38
CA SER A 3 8.36 -7.91 -6.12
C SER A 3 7.48 -6.65 -6.21
N LEU A 4 6.86 -6.22 -5.11
CA LEU A 4 6.18 -4.91 -5.02
C LEU A 4 7.16 -3.74 -4.83
N SER A 5 8.46 -4.03 -4.69
CA SER A 5 9.52 -3.03 -4.54
C SER A 5 10.65 -3.27 -5.53
N LYS A 6 11.11 -2.19 -6.16
CA LYS A 6 12.24 -2.22 -7.09
C LYS A 6 13.51 -2.67 -6.38
N SER A 7 14.25 -3.58 -6.99
CA SER A 7 15.55 -4.03 -6.47
C SER A 7 16.45 -4.48 -7.62
N MET A 8 17.73 -4.72 -7.34
CA MET A 8 18.65 -5.28 -8.35
C MET A 8 18.17 -6.62 -8.90
N LYS A 9 17.46 -7.42 -8.08
CA LYS A 9 16.87 -8.70 -8.50
C LYS A 9 15.58 -8.53 -9.32
N TYR A 10 14.87 -7.41 -9.16
CA TYR A 10 13.62 -7.12 -9.85
C TYR A 10 13.65 -5.66 -10.35
N PRO A 11 14.37 -5.38 -11.47
CA PRO A 11 14.58 -4.01 -11.91
C PRO A 11 13.48 -3.48 -12.85
N TYR A 12 12.72 -4.36 -13.51
CA TYR A 12 11.76 -3.98 -14.56
C TYR A 12 10.36 -3.77 -14.00
N GLU A 13 9.84 -2.53 -14.12
CA GLU A 13 8.47 -2.18 -13.71
C GLU A 13 7.44 -2.70 -14.72
N ARG A 14 6.34 -3.22 -14.20
CA ARG A 14 5.10 -3.53 -14.90
C ARG A 14 3.94 -3.01 -14.05
N ARG A 15 2.75 -2.94 -14.65
CA ARG A 15 1.53 -2.52 -13.95
C ARG A 15 0.42 -3.52 -14.20
N THR A 16 -0.36 -3.81 -13.16
CA THR A 16 -1.50 -4.71 -13.28
C THR A 16 -2.59 -4.07 -14.13
N SER A 17 -3.42 -4.89 -14.78
CA SER A 17 -4.41 -4.40 -15.73
C SER A 17 -5.57 -3.66 -15.05
N ASN A 18 -5.98 -4.09 -13.85
CA ASN A 18 -7.18 -3.59 -13.18
C ASN A 18 -6.86 -2.36 -12.29
N LEU A 19 -6.05 -2.54 -11.24
CA LEU A 19 -5.72 -1.47 -10.30
C LEU A 19 -4.50 -0.63 -10.70
N ARG A 20 -3.84 -0.96 -11.82
CA ARG A 20 -2.60 -0.31 -12.29
C ARG A 20 -1.50 -0.31 -11.23
N VAL A 21 -1.46 -1.34 -10.38
CA VAL A 21 -0.50 -1.49 -9.29
C VAL A 21 0.88 -1.76 -9.89
N PRO A 22 1.91 -0.96 -9.53
CA PRO A 22 3.27 -1.21 -9.99
C PRO A 22 3.86 -2.44 -9.31
N TYR A 23 4.44 -3.33 -10.11
CA TYR A 23 5.18 -4.49 -9.64
C TYR A 23 6.43 -4.69 -10.50
N PHE A 24 7.44 -5.35 -9.94
CA PHE A 24 8.75 -5.47 -10.55
C PHE A 24 9.09 -6.92 -10.85
N VAL A 25 9.61 -7.18 -12.04
CA VAL A 25 9.99 -8.52 -12.50
C VAL A 25 11.47 -8.59 -12.87
N LYS A 26 11.97 -9.81 -13.04
CA LYS A 26 13.31 -10.08 -13.58
C LYS A 26 13.35 -9.82 -15.09
N GLU A 27 14.55 -9.70 -15.64
CA GLU A 27 14.78 -9.62 -17.09
C GLU A 27 14.22 -10.84 -17.83
N SER A 28 14.52 -12.03 -17.32
CA SER A 28 14.09 -13.31 -17.87
C SER A 28 12.61 -13.63 -17.64
N PHE A 29 11.81 -12.69 -17.13
CA PHE A 29 10.42 -12.96 -16.75
C PHE A 29 9.57 -13.48 -17.92
N THR A 30 9.73 -12.93 -19.13
CA THR A 30 8.99 -13.39 -20.32
C THR A 30 9.38 -14.78 -20.78
N GLN A 31 10.61 -15.23 -20.49
CA GLN A 31 11.11 -16.56 -20.84
C GLN A 31 10.77 -17.58 -19.74
N ASP A 32 10.87 -17.19 -18.47
CA ASP A 32 10.70 -18.07 -17.31
C ASP A 32 9.22 -18.24 -16.91
N PHE A 33 8.37 -17.25 -17.19
CA PHE A 33 6.98 -17.27 -16.75
C PHE A 33 6.06 -17.88 -17.82
N GLN A 34 5.72 -19.16 -17.63
CA GLN A 34 4.75 -19.88 -18.46
C GLN A 34 3.32 -19.85 -17.87
N GLY A 35 3.11 -19.14 -16.76
CA GLY A 35 1.81 -19.05 -16.08
C GLY A 35 0.85 -18.05 -16.72
N SER A 36 -0.37 -17.98 -16.17
CA SER A 36 -1.34 -16.93 -16.53
C SER A 36 -0.94 -15.59 -15.92
N ILE A 37 -0.67 -14.59 -16.76
CA ILE A 37 -0.38 -13.22 -16.32
C ILE A 37 -1.55 -12.66 -15.51
N GLN A 38 -2.79 -12.95 -15.88
CA GLN A 38 -3.98 -12.50 -15.15
C GLN A 38 -4.01 -13.04 -13.72
N ARG A 39 -3.64 -14.32 -13.50
CA ARG A 39 -3.57 -14.90 -12.14
C ARG A 39 -2.44 -14.27 -11.33
N LEU A 40 -1.30 -13.99 -11.95
CA LEU A 40 -0.20 -13.29 -11.31
C LEU A 40 -0.60 -11.86 -10.91
N GLU A 41 -1.21 -11.11 -11.82
CA GLU A 41 -1.68 -9.74 -11.55
C GLU A 41 -2.72 -9.72 -10.42
N GLY A 42 -3.63 -10.70 -10.37
CA GLY A 42 -4.56 -10.84 -9.24
C GLY A 42 -3.86 -11.05 -7.90
N GLN A 43 -2.81 -11.88 -7.84
CA GLN A 43 -2.00 -12.06 -6.63
C GLN A 43 -1.24 -10.78 -6.24
N VAL A 44 -0.69 -10.06 -7.22
CA VAL A 44 -0.02 -8.77 -7.02
C VAL A 44 -0.98 -7.75 -6.40
N GLU A 45 -2.21 -7.65 -6.93
CA GLU A 45 -3.24 -6.74 -6.42
C GLU A 45 -3.68 -7.11 -5.01
N GLU A 46 -3.90 -8.39 -4.73
CA GLU A 46 -4.27 -8.88 -3.41
C GLU A 46 -3.19 -8.58 -2.36
N GLU A 47 -1.92 -8.85 -2.69
CA GLU A 47 -0.78 -8.56 -1.81
C GLU A 47 -0.62 -7.04 -1.59
N TYR A 48 -0.81 -6.23 -2.64
CA TYR A 48 -0.75 -4.77 -2.54
C TYR A 48 -1.82 -4.22 -1.60
N ILE A 49 -3.07 -4.70 -1.72
CA ILE A 49 -4.16 -4.31 -0.83
C ILE A 49 -3.89 -4.76 0.60
N ALA A 50 -3.38 -5.98 0.81
CA ALA A 50 -3.00 -6.48 2.14
C ALA A 50 -1.92 -5.59 2.80
N ASN A 51 -0.92 -5.19 2.02
CA ASN A 51 0.14 -4.28 2.47
C ASN A 51 -0.39 -2.88 2.79
N LEU A 52 -1.30 -2.35 1.97
CA LEU A 52 -1.99 -1.08 2.23
C LEU A 52 -2.80 -1.14 3.53
N ARG A 53 -3.57 -2.22 3.75
CA ARG A 53 -4.34 -2.43 4.99
C ARG A 53 -3.42 -2.45 6.21
N GLY A 54 -2.33 -3.20 6.15
CA GLY A 54 -1.35 -3.26 7.23
C GLY A 54 -0.67 -1.91 7.51
N SER A 55 -0.33 -1.17 6.46
CA SER A 55 0.29 0.16 6.56
C SER A 55 -0.69 1.19 7.11
N CYS A 56 -1.93 1.20 6.62
CA CYS A 56 -3.01 2.04 7.15
C CYS A 56 -3.26 1.78 8.64
N PHE A 57 -3.30 0.51 9.06
CA PHE A 57 -3.44 0.17 10.48
C PHE A 57 -2.29 0.75 11.33
N LYS A 58 -1.05 0.63 10.85
CA LYS A 58 0.13 1.21 11.54
C LYS A 58 0.06 2.74 11.60
N GLU A 59 -0.31 3.41 10.51
CA GLU A 59 -0.46 4.87 10.45
C GLU A 59 -1.54 5.36 11.42
N LYS A 60 -2.70 4.71 11.43
CA LYS A 60 -3.80 5.03 12.34
C LYS A 60 -3.40 4.83 13.80
N ASN A 61 -2.79 3.69 14.13
CA ASN A 61 -2.33 3.41 15.49
C ASN A 61 -1.26 4.41 15.96
N TYR A 62 -0.35 4.80 15.07
CA TYR A 62 0.66 5.81 15.39
C TYR A 62 0.01 7.16 15.70
N ARG A 63 -0.94 7.59 14.86
CA ARG A 63 -1.71 8.82 15.09
C ARG A 63 -2.47 8.78 16.42
N GLU A 64 -3.18 7.70 16.69
CA GLU A 64 -3.94 7.53 17.92
C GLU A 64 -3.05 7.50 19.16
N SER A 65 -1.90 6.82 19.09
CA SER A 65 -0.90 6.79 20.16
C SER A 65 -0.34 8.18 20.46
N MET A 66 -0.09 8.99 19.42
CA MET A 66 0.35 10.38 19.60
C MET A 66 -0.73 11.26 20.21
N ILE A 67 -1.99 11.14 19.78
CA ILE A 67 -3.12 11.86 20.37
C ILE A 67 -3.27 11.48 21.85
N TRP A 68 -3.22 10.18 22.16
CA TRP A 68 -3.32 9.69 23.53
C TRP A 68 -2.22 10.27 24.41
N ARG A 69 -0.97 10.24 23.94
CA ARG A 69 0.18 10.81 24.65
C ARG A 69 0.00 12.31 24.88
N ALA A 70 -0.42 13.06 23.85
CA ALA A 70 -0.66 14.50 23.95
C ALA A 70 -1.72 14.84 25.01
N ARG A 71 -2.83 14.09 25.04
CA ARG A 71 -3.90 14.28 26.03
C ARG A 71 -3.41 13.98 27.44
N ASN A 72 -2.63 12.91 27.63
CA ASN A 72 -2.11 12.54 28.94
C ASN A 72 -1.19 13.61 29.53
N PHE A 73 -0.35 14.24 28.71
CA PHE A 73 0.54 15.33 29.13
C PHE A 73 -0.09 16.73 29.02
N ARG A 74 -1.33 16.84 28.53
CA ARG A 74 -2.02 18.10 28.20
C ARG A 74 -1.20 19.00 27.24
N ASP A 75 -0.42 18.39 26.37
CA ASP A 75 0.42 19.08 25.38
C ASP A 75 -0.41 19.39 24.12
N ARG A 76 -0.86 20.64 24.03
CA ARG A 76 -1.66 21.12 22.88
C ARG A 76 -0.89 21.14 21.57
N SER A 77 0.42 21.42 21.60
CA SER A 77 1.24 21.44 20.39
C SER A 77 1.40 20.03 19.84
N LEU A 78 1.62 19.05 20.72
CA LEU A 78 1.70 17.65 20.32
C LEU A 78 0.35 17.14 19.79
N GLU A 79 -0.77 17.56 20.40
CA GLU A 79 -2.10 17.17 19.93
C GLU A 79 -2.38 17.71 18.52
N GLU A 80 -2.06 18.98 18.27
CA GLU A 80 -2.23 19.59 16.95
C GLU A 80 -1.37 18.88 15.88
N LYS A 81 -0.10 18.60 16.20
CA LYS A 81 0.78 17.81 15.32
C LYS A 81 0.22 16.42 15.06
N ALA A 82 -0.28 15.73 16.09
CA ALA A 82 -0.86 14.40 15.95
C ALA A 82 -2.10 14.42 15.05
N ARG A 83 -2.95 15.45 15.14
CA ARG A 83 -4.13 15.61 14.28
C ARG A 83 -3.77 15.88 12.81
N GLN A 84 -2.64 16.54 12.57
CA GLN A 84 -2.14 16.82 11.22
C GLN A 84 -1.40 15.64 10.58
N LEU A 85 -1.19 14.53 11.31
CA LEU A 85 -0.59 13.33 10.73
C LEU A 85 -1.45 12.78 9.60
N LYS A 86 -0.87 12.78 8.40
CA LYS A 86 -1.46 12.18 7.20
C LYS A 86 -1.40 10.66 7.30
N THR A 87 -2.40 10.03 6.71
CA THR A 87 -2.52 8.56 6.63
C THR A 87 -2.62 8.14 5.17
N PRO A 88 -1.57 8.35 4.36
CA PRO A 88 -1.63 8.18 2.91
C PRO A 88 -1.99 6.75 2.50
N SER A 89 -1.59 5.74 3.27
CA SER A 89 -1.98 4.35 2.99
C SER A 89 -3.47 4.13 3.23
N CYS A 90 -4.04 4.76 4.27
CA CYS A 90 -5.49 4.74 4.51
C CYS A 90 -6.27 5.51 3.44
N ASP A 91 -5.74 6.67 3.01
CA ASP A 91 -6.37 7.51 2.00
C ASP A 91 -6.46 6.74 0.66
N THR A 92 -5.34 6.13 0.24
CA THR A 92 -5.27 5.28 -0.96
C THR A 92 -6.22 4.09 -0.85
N LEU A 93 -6.25 3.41 0.31
CA LEU A 93 -7.15 2.28 0.54
C LEU A 93 -8.63 2.71 0.47
N GLY A 94 -8.96 3.91 0.95
CA GLY A 94 -10.29 4.48 0.88
C GLY A 94 -10.71 4.80 -0.56
N GLU A 95 -9.80 5.40 -1.35
CA GLU A 95 -10.03 5.67 -2.78
C GLU A 95 -10.29 4.38 -3.56
N LEU A 96 -9.52 3.32 -3.30
CA LEU A 96 -9.71 2.01 -3.93
C LEU A 96 -11.11 1.44 -3.63
N TYR A 97 -11.53 1.40 -2.36
CA TYR A 97 -12.86 0.89 -2.02
C TYR A 97 -14.01 1.76 -2.55
N ASN A 98 -13.81 3.07 -2.65
CA ASN A 98 -14.80 3.96 -3.26
C ASN A 98 -14.89 3.74 -4.77
N SER A 99 -13.78 3.42 -5.43
CA SER A 99 -13.74 3.10 -6.87
C SER A 99 -14.37 1.75 -7.22
N GLU A 100 -14.27 0.75 -6.34
CA GLU A 100 -14.91 -0.57 -6.52
C GLU A 100 -16.44 -0.53 -6.37
N LYS A 101 -17.00 0.48 -5.69
CA LYS A 101 -18.45 0.64 -5.48
C LYS A 101 -19.18 1.43 -6.58
N GLY A 102 -18.53 1.65 -7.72
CA GLY A 102 -19.12 2.35 -8.86
C GLY A 102 -19.93 1.48 -9.82
N TRP A 103 -20.90 0.68 -9.31
CA TRP A 103 -22.00 0.04 -10.07
C TRP A 103 -23.23 -0.11 -9.15
#